data_AF-A0A2L2Z9K5-F1
#
_entry.id   AF-A0A2L2Z9K5-F1
#
_cell.length_a   1.000
_cell.length_b   1.000
_cell.length_c   1.000
_cell.angle_alpha   90.00
_cell.angle_beta   90.00
_cell.angle_gamma   90.00
#
_symmetry.space_group_name_H-M   'P 1'
#
loop_
_entity.id
_entity.type
_entity.pdbx_description
1 polymer ?
#
loop_
_entity_poly.entity_id
_entity_poly.type
_entity_poly.pdbx_seq_one_letter_code
_entity_poly.pdbx_strand_id
1 'polypeptide(L)'
;QRAKLAEQAARNDDMASAMQQQMAKEYRGKVEKELREIYYDVLGLLDKNLIPKAINTERKVFNMKMKGEYNRCIAEDAKGEQKHRVEEESQKDY
;
A
#
# COMPACT_ATOMS: atom_id res chain seq x y z
N GLN A 1 47.96 14.75 6.20
CA GLN A 1 47.31 13.66 6.98
C GLN A 1 45.92 14.05 7.48
N ARG A 2 45.73 15.20 8.17
CA ARG A 2 44.42 15.65 8.66
C ARG A 2 43.31 15.75 7.58
N ALA A 3 43.62 16.27 6.39
CA ALA A 3 42.65 16.37 5.29
C ALA A 3 42.10 15.00 4.83
N LYS A 4 42.97 13.98 4.71
CA LYS A 4 42.55 12.61 4.34
C LYS A 4 41.66 11.97 5.41
N LEU A 5 41.92 12.24 6.69
CA LEU A 5 41.08 11.76 7.79
C LEU A 5 39.68 12.40 7.76
N ALA A 6 39.58 13.71 7.47
CA ALA A 6 38.31 14.40 7.37
C ALA A 6 37.46 13.90 6.19
N GLU A 7 38.07 13.67 5.03
CA GLU A 7 37.40 13.12 3.84
C GLU A 7 36.88 11.69 4.09
N GLN A 8 37.66 10.86 4.78
CA GLN A 8 37.25 9.50 5.13
C GLN A 8 36.11 9.48 6.16
N ALA A 9 36.11 10.39 7.13
CA ALA A 9 35.02 10.54 8.08
C ALA A 9 33.72 10.97 7.39
N ALA A 10 33.76 11.99 6.52
CA ALA A 10 32.60 12.43 5.75
C ALA A 10 32.02 11.31 4.88
N ARG A 11 32.88 10.54 4.20
CA ARG A 11 32.45 9.39 3.39
C ARG A 11 31.79 8.29 4.21
N ASN A 12 32.27 8.03 5.42
CA ASN A 12 31.67 7.05 6.32
C ASN A 12 30.30 7.51 6.82
N ASP A 13 30.15 8.81 7.12
CA ASP A 13 28.88 9.40 7.55
C ASP A 13 27.83 9.37 6.41
N ASP A 14 28.24 9.70 5.18
CA ASP A 14 27.38 9.61 4.00
C ASP A 14 26.90 8.17 3.75
N MET A 15 27.80 7.19 3.89
CA MET A 15 27.46 5.77 3.74
C MET A 15 26.49 5.30 4.83
N ALA A 16 26.70 5.73 6.08
CA ALA A 16 25.80 5.42 7.19
C ALA A 16 24.40 6.01 6.97
N SER A 17 24.31 7.27 6.52
CA SER A 17 23.05 7.93 6.16
C SER A 17 22.32 7.19 5.03
N ALA A 18 23.03 6.81 3.97
CA ALA A 18 22.46 6.04 2.86
C ALA A 18 21.92 4.67 3.31
N MET A 19 22.65 3.95 4.18
CA MET A 19 22.18 2.69 4.76
C MET A 19 20.91 2.88 5.60
N GLN A 20 20.85 3.93 6.43
CA GLN A 20 19.65 4.23 7.23
C GLN A 20 18.44 4.52 6.34
N GLN A 21 18.61 5.30 5.29
CA GLN A 21 17.53 5.59 4.32
C GLN A 21 17.06 4.31 3.61
N GLN A 22 17.98 3.43 3.22
CA GLN A 22 17.65 2.17 2.57
C GLN A 22 16.85 1.24 3.50
N MET A 23 17.28 1.07 4.75
CA MET A 23 16.55 0.28 5.75
C MET A 23 15.14 0.85 6.00
N ALA A 24 15.01 2.17 6.12
CA ALA A 24 13.72 2.82 6.29
C ALA A 24 12.79 2.60 5.09
N LYS A 25 13.33 2.64 3.87
CA LYS A 25 12.58 2.38 2.63
C LYS A 25 12.10 0.93 2.55
N GLU A 26 12.96 -0.03 2.89
CA GLU A 26 12.62 -1.46 2.91
C GLU A 26 11.55 -1.77 3.95
N TYR A 27 11.69 -1.23 5.17
CA TYR A 27 10.70 -1.41 6.22
C TYR A 27 9.34 -0.82 5.82
N ARG A 28 9.34 0.40 5.27
CA ARG A 28 8.12 1.02 4.72
C ARG A 28 7.49 0.13 3.65
N GLY A 29 8.28 -0.40 2.72
CA GLY A 29 7.77 -1.28 1.65
C GLY A 29 7.13 -2.57 2.18
N LYS A 30 7.67 -3.15 3.27
CA LYS A 30 7.07 -4.32 3.94
C LYS A 30 5.72 -3.97 4.54
N VAL A 31 5.64 -2.87 5.30
CA VAL A 31 4.38 -2.42 5.92
C VAL A 31 3.32 -2.11 4.86
N GLU A 32 3.68 -1.39 3.79
CA GLU A 32 2.77 -1.10 2.68
C GLU A 32 2.28 -2.37 1.97
N LYS A 33 3.12 -3.41 1.90
CA LYS A 33 2.73 -4.71 1.32
C LYS A 33 1.72 -5.43 2.20
N GLU A 34 2.01 -5.58 3.49
CA GLU A 34 1.11 -6.23 4.46
C GLU A 34 -0.25 -5.50 4.53
N LEU A 35 -0.22 -4.17 4.50
CA LEU A 35 -1.43 -3.35 4.49
C LEU A 35 -2.30 -3.64 3.25
N ARG A 36 -1.69 -3.74 2.06
CA ARG A 36 -2.41 -4.11 0.83
C ARG A 36 -3.00 -5.51 0.89
N GLU A 37 -2.26 -6.48 1.42
CA GLU A 37 -2.76 -7.85 1.61
C GLU A 37 -4.03 -7.86 2.48
N ILE A 38 -4.04 -7.08 3.58
CA ILE A 38 -5.23 -6.92 4.43
C ILE A 38 -6.40 -6.31 3.65
N TYR A 39 -6.16 -5.29 2.82
CA TYR A 39 -7.22 -4.70 2.00
C TYR A 39 -7.83 -5.72 1.02
N TYR A 40 -7.00 -6.52 0.35
CA TYR A 40 -7.47 -7.56 -0.55
C TYR A 40 -8.22 -8.69 0.18
N ASP A 41 -7.81 -9.04 1.39
CA ASP A 41 -8.53 -10.02 2.21
C ASP A 41 -9.93 -9.52 2.58
N VAL A 42 -10.06 -8.25 2.94
CA VAL A 42 -11.38 -7.65 3.24
C VAL A 42 -12.24 -7.56 1.99
N LEU A 43 -11.67 -7.16 0.85
CA LEU A 43 -12.39 -7.18 -0.43
C LEU A 43 -12.88 -8.59 -0.78
N GLY A 44 -12.03 -9.60 -0.60
CA GLY A 44 -12.39 -11.00 -0.80
C GLY A 44 -13.51 -11.46 0.14
N LEU A 45 -13.50 -11.02 1.40
CA LEU A 45 -14.59 -11.27 2.35
C LEU A 45 -15.89 -10.61 1.92
N LEU A 46 -15.83 -9.35 1.46
CA LEU A 46 -16.99 -8.61 0.98
C LEU A 46 -17.62 -9.29 -0.23
N ASP A 47 -16.83 -9.61 -1.25
CA ASP A 47 -17.31 -10.16 -2.53
C ASP A 47 -17.78 -11.61 -2.42
N LYS A 48 -17.03 -12.47 -1.70
CA LYS A 48 -17.35 -13.90 -1.63
C LYS A 48 -18.39 -14.25 -0.58
N ASN A 49 -18.55 -13.39 0.45
CA ASN A 49 -19.40 -13.72 1.59
C ASN A 49 -20.44 -12.65 1.91
N LEU A 50 -20.02 -11.42 2.19
CA LEU A 50 -20.92 -10.44 2.82
C LEU A 50 -21.94 -9.86 1.85
N ILE A 51 -21.53 -9.54 0.61
CA ILE A 51 -22.43 -9.03 -0.42
C ILE A 51 -23.42 -10.10 -0.90
N PRO A 52 -23.00 -11.35 -1.25
CA PRO A 52 -23.93 -12.38 -1.70
C PRO A 52 -24.95 -12.81 -0.63
N LYS A 53 -24.56 -12.76 0.65
CA LYS A 53 -25.42 -13.16 1.78
C LYS A 53 -26.27 -12.01 2.34
N ALA A 54 -26.18 -10.80 1.77
CA ALA A 54 -26.96 -9.66 2.24
C ALA A 54 -28.42 -9.78 1.81
N ILE A 55 -29.31 -10.03 2.78
CA ILE A 55 -30.75 -10.24 2.53
C ILE A 55 -31.50 -8.91 2.32
N ASN A 56 -31.16 -7.87 3.08
CA ASN A 56 -31.80 -6.57 2.96
C ASN A 56 -30.95 -5.56 2.17
N THR A 57 -31.64 -4.62 1.51
CA THR A 57 -31.03 -3.62 0.65
C THR A 57 -30.03 -2.75 1.39
N GLU A 58 -30.33 -2.37 2.63
CA GLU A 58 -29.45 -1.53 3.46
C GLU A 58 -28.09 -2.19 3.71
N ARG A 59 -28.07 -3.49 4.07
CA ARG A 59 -26.83 -4.23 4.29
C ARG A 59 -26.05 -4.42 3.00
N LYS A 60 -26.73 -4.61 1.87
CA LYS A 60 -26.08 -4.69 0.57
C LYS A 60 -25.40 -3.37 0.21
N VAL A 61 -26.10 -2.24 0.37
CA VAL A 61 -25.55 -0.90 0.14
C VAL A 61 -24.38 -0.60 1.08
N PHE A 62 -24.49 -0.95 2.36
CA PHE A 62 -23.40 -0.80 3.32
C PHE A 62 -22.15 -1.58 2.91
N ASN A 63 -22.30 -2.87 2.57
CA ASN A 63 -21.17 -3.70 2.15
C ASN A 63 -20.55 -3.21 0.83
N MET A 64 -21.37 -2.74 -0.11
CA MET A 64 -20.87 -2.14 -1.36
C MET A 64 -20.13 -0.82 -1.11
N LYS A 65 -20.61 0.02 -0.18
CA LYS A 65 -19.90 1.23 0.23
C LYS A 65 -18.54 0.89 0.84
N MET A 66 -18.48 -0.09 1.74
CA MET A 66 -17.23 -0.57 2.31
C MET A 66 -16.26 -1.06 1.22
N LYS A 67 -16.74 -1.83 0.25
CA LYS A 67 -15.93 -2.26 -0.91
C LYS A 67 -15.32 -1.06 -1.65
N GLY A 68 -16.11 -0.02 -1.90
CA GLY A 68 -15.65 1.21 -2.53
C GLY A 68 -14.56 1.93 -1.73
N GLU A 69 -14.69 2.02 -0.41
CA GLU A 69 -13.67 2.63 0.45
C GLU A 69 -12.34 1.86 0.43
N TYR A 70 -12.37 0.52 0.44
CA TYR A 70 -11.14 -0.28 0.33
C TYR A 70 -10.47 -0.12 -1.04
N ASN A 71 -11.24 -0.11 -2.13
CA ASN A 71 -10.71 0.14 -3.46
C ASN A 71 -10.09 1.55 -3.57
N ARG A 72 -10.72 2.56 -2.95
CA ARG A 72 -10.17 3.92 -2.87
C ARG A 72 -8.85 3.96 -2.11
N CYS A 73 -8.77 3.32 -0.93
CA CYS A 73 -7.52 3.25 -0.17
C CYS A 73 -6.39 2.57 -0.96
N ILE A 74 -6.69 1.46 -1.65
CA ILE A 74 -5.71 0.78 -2.51
C ILE A 74 -5.24 1.71 -3.63
N ALA A 75 -6.14 2.47 -4.26
CA ALA A 75 -5.80 3.42 -5.32
C ALA A 75 -4.95 4.60 -4.81
N GLU A 76 -5.21 5.08 -3.59
CA GLU A 76 -4.44 6.14 -2.93
C GLU A 76 -3.02 5.67 -2.55
N ASP A 77 -2.89 4.43 -2.11
CA ASP A 77 -1.61 3.82 -1.76
C ASP A 77 -0.81 3.35 -2.99
N ALA A 78 -1.48 3.19 -4.14
CA ALA A 78 -0.83 2.79 -5.38
C ALA A 78 0.06 3.92 -5.93
N LYS A 79 1.37 3.66 -5.98
CA LYS A 79 2.36 4.56 -6.61
C LYS A 79 2.91 3.92 -7.89
N GLY A 80 3.10 4.72 -8.94
CA GLY A 80 3.66 4.27 -10.23
C GLY A 80 2.71 3.32 -10.98
N GLU A 81 3.24 2.21 -11.52
CA GLU A 81 2.51 1.22 -12.36
C GLU A 81 1.27 0.59 -11.68
N GLN A 82 1.21 0.53 -10.35
CA GLN A 82 0.08 -0.04 -9.62
C GLN A 82 -1.20 0.79 -9.75
N LYS A 83 -1.08 2.12 -9.94
CA LYS A 83 -2.23 3.02 -10.05
C LYS A 83 -3.07 2.71 -11.30
N HIS A 84 -2.40 2.37 -12.40
CA HIS A 84 -3.03 2.06 -13.69
C HIS A 84 -3.86 0.76 -13.63
N ARG A 85 -3.37 -0.25 -12.89
CA ARG A 85 -4.09 -1.52 -12.69
C ARG A 85 -5.37 -1.36 -11.86
N VAL A 86 -5.31 -0.56 -10.80
CA VAL A 86 -6.45 -0.34 -9.90
C VAL A 86 -7.53 0.52 -10.58
N GLU A 87 -7.13 1.50 -11.40
CA GLU A 87 -8.05 2.28 -12.23
C GLU A 87 -8.80 1.40 -13.25
N GLU A 88 -8.11 0.45 -13.88
CA GLU A 88 -8.72 -0.51 -14.82
C GLU A 88 -9.68 -1.50 -14.15
N GLU A 89 -9.33 -2.02 -12.96
CA GLU A 89 -10.25 -2.90 -12.21
C GLU A 89 -11.45 -2.13 -11.67
N SER A 90 -11.27 -0.90 -11.19
CA SER A 90 -12.37 -0.05 -10.75
C SER A 90 -13.33 0.32 -11.88
N GLN A 91 -12.88 0.40 -13.13
CA GLN A 91 -13.76 0.63 -14.28
C GLN A 91 -14.54 -0.61 -14.72
N LYS A 92 -14.08 -1.82 -14.37
CA LYS A 92 -14.77 -3.07 -14.72
C LYS A 92 -15.85 -3.47 -13.72
N ASP A 93 -15.79 -2.94 -12.50
CA ASP A 93 -16.78 -3.18 -11.44
C ASP A 93 -18.01 -2.24 -11.53
N TYR A 94 -18.04 -1.32 -12.50
CA TYR A 94 -19.20 -0.50 -12.89
C TYR A 94 -19.82 -1.00 -14.19
#